data_AF-A0A151JBG4-F1
#
_entry.id   AF-A0A151JBG4-F1
#
_cell.length_a   1.000
_cell.length_b   1.000
_cell.length_c   1.000
_cell.angle_alpha   90.00
_cell.angle_beta   90.00
_cell.angle_gamma   90.00
#
_symmetry.space_group_name_H-M   'P 1'
#
loop_
_entity.id
_entity.type
_entity.pdbx_description
1 polymer ?
#
loop_
_entity_poly.entity_id
_entity_poly.type
_entity_poly.pdbx_seq_one_letter_code
_entity_poly.pdbx_strand_id
1 'polypeptide(L)'
;RPRLSIGNRQSVIACIARLESLKGSVRGLFVHIGAGHGLRWREIETAFESRILTAAVINSNHIEPRRFLEDASKIVIERVQCIMQRYTCCLNDAIEMMRRQSCIRSKLHEVYTVSKTKIALSLHDDKRYIVSGSTDTLPWGHYRCK
;
A
#
# COMPACT_ATOMS: atom_id res chain seq x y z
N ARG A 1 -42.49 4.23 -44.71
CA ARG A 1 -41.69 4.58 -43.50
C ARG A 1 -42.42 5.66 -42.72
N PRO A 2 -42.81 5.43 -41.45
CA PRO A 2 -43.44 6.49 -40.64
C PRO A 2 -42.45 7.65 -40.45
N ARG A 3 -42.91 8.89 -40.72
CA ARG A 3 -42.14 10.11 -40.46
C ARG A 3 -42.46 10.59 -39.04
N LEU A 4 -41.45 10.68 -38.18
CA LEU A 4 -41.59 11.26 -36.85
C LEU A 4 -42.00 12.74 -36.98
N SER A 5 -43.01 13.14 -36.20
CA SER A 5 -43.39 14.55 -36.08
C SER A 5 -42.22 15.39 -35.54
N ILE A 6 -42.19 16.67 -35.88
CA ILE A 6 -41.14 17.60 -35.42
C ILE A 6 -41.04 17.62 -33.89
N GLY A 7 -42.18 17.60 -33.19
CA GLY A 7 -42.23 17.51 -31.73
C GLY A 7 -41.59 16.22 -31.18
N ASN A 8 -41.84 15.08 -31.83
CA ASN A 8 -41.23 13.81 -31.42
C ASN A 8 -39.71 13.82 -31.63
N ARG A 9 -39.22 14.46 -32.71
CA ARG A 9 -37.78 14.64 -32.93
C ARG A 9 -37.13 15.49 -31.84
N GLN A 10 -37.75 16.63 -31.51
CA GLN A 10 -37.21 17.52 -30.47
C GLN A 10 -37.23 16.87 -29.08
N SER A 11 -38.28 16.10 -28.77
CA SER A 11 -38.36 15.32 -27.53
C SER A 11 -37.23 14.28 -27.41
N VAL A 12 -36.94 13.55 -28.50
CA VAL A 12 -35.83 12.58 -28.52
C VAL A 12 -34.48 13.27 -28.38
N ILE A 13 -34.26 14.41 -29.06
CA ILE A 13 -33.04 15.22 -28.92
C ILE A 13 -32.85 15.68 -27.46
N ALA A 14 -33.91 16.17 -26.83
CA ALA A 14 -33.88 16.59 -25.43
C ALA A 14 -33.58 15.42 -24.48
N CYS A 15 -34.16 14.24 -24.73
CA CYS A 15 -33.85 13.03 -23.97
C CYS A 15 -32.38 12.61 -24.11
N ILE A 16 -31.82 12.65 -25.32
CA ILE A 16 -30.40 12.34 -25.57
C ILE A 16 -29.51 13.34 -24.83
N ALA A 17 -29.79 14.64 -24.93
CA ALA A 17 -29.03 15.68 -24.23
C ALA A 17 -29.09 15.51 -22.70
N ARG A 18 -30.26 15.14 -22.15
CA ARG A 18 -30.42 14.84 -20.71
C ARG A 18 -29.64 13.59 -20.30
N LEU A 19 -29.66 12.54 -21.11
CA LEU A 19 -28.87 11.33 -20.86
C LEU A 19 -27.37 11.57 -20.98
N GLU A 20 -26.92 12.42 -21.91
CA GLU A 20 -25.53 12.84 -22.05
C GLU A 20 -25.05 13.68 -20.85
N SER A 21 -25.89 14.61 -20.40
CA SER A 21 -25.64 15.41 -19.20
C SER A 21 -25.61 14.55 -17.94
N LEU A 22 -26.57 13.62 -17.81
CA LEU A 22 -26.60 12.64 -16.73
C LEU A 22 -25.36 11.76 -16.78
N LYS A 23 -24.97 11.22 -17.96
CA LYS A 23 -23.72 10.48 -18.19
C LYS A 23 -22.51 11.26 -17.67
N GLY A 24 -22.42 12.56 -17.93
CA GLY A 24 -21.38 13.43 -17.39
C GLY A 24 -21.40 13.56 -15.86
N SER A 25 -22.60 13.63 -15.26
CA SER A 25 -22.80 13.73 -13.81
C SER A 25 -22.52 12.41 -13.08
N VAL A 26 -22.93 11.27 -13.64
CA VAL A 26 -22.60 9.93 -13.10
C VAL A 26 -21.21 9.46 -13.52
N ARG A 27 -20.48 10.14 -14.42
CA ARG A 27 -19.09 9.78 -14.80
C ARG A 27 -18.11 9.86 -13.63
N GLY A 28 -18.38 10.71 -12.63
CA GLY A 28 -17.63 10.71 -11.37
C GLY A 28 -17.96 9.54 -10.43
N LEU A 29 -19.12 8.91 -10.63
CA LEU A 29 -19.63 7.77 -9.85
C LEU A 29 -19.38 6.42 -10.56
N PHE A 30 -19.25 6.44 -11.89
CA PHE A 30 -18.90 5.30 -12.76
C PHE A 30 -17.65 5.65 -13.55
N VAL A 31 -16.50 5.47 -12.92
CA VAL A 31 -15.21 5.49 -13.61
C VAL A 31 -15.18 4.31 -14.58
N HIS A 32 -15.29 4.58 -15.88
CA HIS A 32 -15.12 3.57 -16.92
C HIS A 32 -13.67 3.08 -16.92
N ILE A 33 -13.54 1.76 -16.89
CA ILE A 33 -12.34 0.96 -16.65
C ILE A 33 -11.29 1.20 -17.73
N GLY A 34 -10.09 1.58 -17.31
CA GLY A 34 -8.89 1.65 -18.15
C GLY A 34 -7.62 1.91 -17.32
N ALA A 35 -6.89 0.84 -17.02
CA ALA A 35 -5.50 0.79 -16.54
C ALA A 35 -5.16 1.50 -15.19
N GLY A 36 -5.25 0.75 -14.08
CA GLY A 36 -4.63 1.15 -12.82
C GLY A 36 -5.36 0.69 -11.55
N HIS A 37 -5.59 -0.61 -11.41
CA HIS A 37 -5.79 -1.39 -10.18
C HIS A 37 -6.57 -0.72 -9.02
N GLY A 38 -7.76 -1.26 -8.69
CA GLY A 38 -8.51 -0.95 -7.47
C GLY A 38 -7.81 -1.39 -6.16
N LEU A 39 -6.48 -1.48 -6.17
CA LEU A 39 -5.60 -1.85 -5.09
C LEU A 39 -4.52 -0.78 -4.94
N ARG A 40 -4.33 -0.30 -3.72
CA ARG A 40 -3.26 0.65 -3.40
C ARG A 40 -2.39 0.11 -2.28
N TRP A 41 -1.07 0.18 -2.47
CA TRP A 41 -0.13 0.06 -1.37
C TRP A 41 -0.14 1.36 -0.57
N ARG A 42 -0.29 1.27 0.75
CA ARG A 42 -0.23 2.43 1.63
C ARG A 42 0.72 2.14 2.78
N GLU A 43 1.77 2.94 2.90
CA GLU A 43 2.56 3.01 4.12
C GLU A 43 1.70 3.65 5.23
N ILE A 44 1.71 3.01 6.40
CA ILE A 44 0.96 3.43 7.58
C ILE A 44 1.96 3.94 8.58
N GLU A 45 1.82 5.22 8.95
CA GLU A 45 2.53 5.75 10.10
C GLU A 45 2.03 5.04 11.36
N THR A 46 2.91 4.31 12.04
CA THR A 46 2.55 3.62 13.28
C THR A 46 3.07 4.38 14.49
N ALA A 47 2.21 4.56 15.49
CA ALA A 47 2.59 5.19 16.75
C ALA A 47 3.48 4.32 17.65
N PHE A 48 3.73 3.05 17.27
CA PHE A 48 4.42 2.05 18.09
C PHE A 48 5.92 2.09 17.88
N GLU A 49 6.67 2.33 18.95
CA GLU A 49 8.13 2.48 18.91
C GLU A 49 8.87 1.27 18.29
N SER A 50 8.33 0.05 18.38
CA SER A 50 8.93 -1.16 17.81
C SER A 50 8.72 -1.35 16.31
N ARG A 51 7.83 -0.57 15.67
CA ARG A 51 7.48 -0.74 14.24
C ARG A 51 8.01 0.42 13.40
N ILE A 52 9.07 0.13 12.65
CA ILE A 52 9.76 1.14 11.81
C ILE A 52 9.07 1.35 10.47
N LEU A 53 8.46 0.30 9.91
CA LEU A 53 7.67 0.36 8.68
C LEU A 53 6.49 -0.60 8.78
N THR A 54 5.30 -0.13 8.46
CA THR A 54 4.12 -0.97 8.28
C THR A 54 3.38 -0.46 7.08
N ALA A 55 2.83 -1.37 6.29
CA ALA A 55 2.07 -1.01 5.11
C ALA A 55 0.92 -1.99 4.91
N ALA A 56 -0.10 -1.53 4.19
CA ALA A 56 -1.27 -2.31 3.85
C ALA A 56 -1.57 -2.22 2.36
N VAL A 57 -2.07 -3.32 1.81
CA VAL A 57 -2.74 -3.33 0.50
C VAL A 57 -4.20 -3.02 0.75
N ILE A 58 -4.69 -1.91 0.20
CA ILE A 58 -6.06 -1.43 0.40
C ILE A 58 -6.86 -1.76 -0.84
N ASN A 59 -7.85 -2.63 -0.67
CA ASN A 59 -8.86 -2.93 -1.66
C ASN A 59 -9.86 -1.78 -1.76
N SER A 60 -10.11 -1.31 -2.99
CA SER A 60 -11.13 -0.30 -3.27
C SER A 60 -12.31 -0.89 -4.07
N ASN A 61 -12.04 -1.85 -4.97
CA ASN A 61 -13.01 -2.27 -5.99
C ASN A 61 -13.16 -3.78 -6.19
N HIS A 62 -12.42 -4.64 -5.46
CA HIS A 62 -12.57 -6.09 -5.56
C HIS A 62 -13.73 -6.58 -4.70
N ILE A 63 -14.67 -7.28 -5.33
CA ILE A 63 -15.76 -8.01 -4.66
C ILE A 63 -15.37 -9.48 -4.45
N GLU A 64 -14.66 -10.07 -5.41
CA GLU A 64 -14.22 -11.47 -5.36
C GLU A 64 -12.88 -11.61 -4.59
N PRO A 65 -12.84 -12.38 -3.48
CA PRO A 65 -11.63 -12.52 -2.67
C PRO A 65 -10.44 -13.15 -3.41
N ARG A 66 -10.71 -14.13 -4.29
CA ARG A 66 -9.64 -14.81 -5.03
C ARG A 66 -8.90 -13.85 -5.97
N ARG A 67 -9.65 -13.06 -6.76
CA ARG A 67 -9.06 -12.05 -7.66
C ARG A 67 -8.32 -10.97 -6.89
N PHE A 68 -8.85 -10.53 -5.75
CA PHE A 68 -8.16 -9.61 -4.85
C PHE A 68 -6.79 -10.15 -4.43
N LEU A 69 -6.73 -11.41 -3.98
CA LEU A 69 -5.48 -12.01 -3.52
C LEU A 69 -4.47 -12.22 -4.65
N GLU A 70 -4.92 -12.63 -5.84
CA GLU A 70 -4.06 -12.78 -7.02
C GLU A 70 -3.41 -11.44 -7.40
N ASP A 71 -4.18 -10.35 -7.49
CA ASP A 71 -3.65 -9.03 -7.82
C ASP A 71 -2.83 -8.41 -6.68
N ALA A 72 -3.26 -8.58 -5.43
CA ALA A 72 -2.53 -8.10 -4.26
C ALA A 72 -1.18 -8.81 -4.11
N SER A 73 -1.11 -10.10 -4.46
CA SER A 73 0.14 -10.88 -4.40
C SER A 73 1.22 -10.27 -5.30
N LYS A 74 0.84 -9.80 -6.50
CA LYS A 74 1.76 -9.14 -7.43
C LYS A 74 2.37 -7.88 -6.82
N ILE A 75 1.54 -7.02 -6.22
CA ILE A 75 2.00 -5.81 -5.54
C ILE A 75 2.93 -6.15 -4.37
N VAL A 76 2.57 -7.14 -3.56
CA VAL A 76 3.38 -7.56 -2.41
C VAL A 76 4.74 -8.10 -2.86
N ILE A 77 4.77 -8.96 -3.89
CA ILE A 77 6.01 -9.53 -4.43
C ILE A 77 6.94 -8.42 -4.94
N GLU A 78 6.44 -7.50 -5.76
CA GLU A 78 7.23 -6.37 -6.27
C GLU A 78 7.81 -5.51 -5.13
N ARG A 79 7.02 -5.25 -4.09
CA ARG A 79 7.48 -4.48 -2.91
C ARG A 79 8.51 -5.23 -2.08
N VAL A 80 8.32 -6.53 -1.85
CA VAL A 80 9.28 -7.37 -1.14
C VAL A 80 10.60 -7.44 -1.91
N GLN A 81 10.56 -7.61 -3.24
CA GLN A 81 11.77 -7.59 -4.07
C GLN A 81 12.51 -6.27 -3.96
N CYS A 82 11.81 -5.14 -4.01
CA CYS A 82 12.41 -3.81 -3.82
C CYS A 82 13.06 -3.67 -2.43
N ILE A 83 12.42 -4.16 -1.37
CA ILE A 83 12.99 -4.15 -0.01
C ILE A 83 14.25 -5.03 0.07
N MET A 84 14.22 -6.22 -0.54
CA MET A 84 15.37 -7.12 -0.58
C MET A 84 16.55 -6.50 -1.33
N GLN A 85 16.30 -5.82 -2.45
CA GLN A 85 17.34 -5.09 -3.17
C GLN A 85 17.98 -4.00 -2.31
N ARG A 86 17.16 -3.21 -1.60
CA ARG A 86 17.67 -2.19 -0.67
C ARG A 86 18.51 -2.79 0.44
N TYR A 87 18.07 -3.93 0.98
CA TYR A 87 18.84 -4.66 1.99
C TYR A 87 20.20 -5.11 1.44
N THR A 88 20.24 -5.67 0.22
CA THR A 88 21.50 -6.03 -0.45
C THR A 88 22.42 -4.83 -0.64
N CYS A 89 21.90 -3.66 -1.03
CA CYS A 89 22.70 -2.43 -1.10
C CYS A 89 23.26 -2.03 0.27
N CYS A 90 22.46 -2.10 1.34
CA CYS A 90 22.92 -1.79 2.70
C CYS A 90 24.07 -2.72 3.13
N LEU A 91 23.99 -4.00 2.78
CA LEU A 91 25.02 -4.97 3.09
C LEU A 91 26.32 -4.72 2.31
N ASN A 92 26.21 -4.49 1.01
CA ASN A 92 27.37 -4.37 0.12
C ASN A 92 28.10 -3.04 0.31
N ASP A 93 27.34 -1.96 0.49
CA ASP A 93 27.88 -0.60 0.55
C ASP A 93 28.11 -0.13 2.00
N ALA A 94 27.82 -0.99 2.99
CA ALA A 94 27.85 -0.68 4.42
C ALA A 94 27.06 0.61 4.77
N ILE A 95 25.93 0.82 4.09
CA ILE A 95 25.07 2.00 4.28
C ILE A 95 23.94 1.66 5.25
N GLU A 96 23.71 2.54 6.21
CA GLU A 96 22.54 2.47 7.08
C GLU A 96 21.36 3.23 6.47
N MET A 97 20.20 2.59 6.36
CA MET A 97 18.96 3.29 6.03
C MET A 97 18.31 3.82 7.29
N MET A 98 18.13 5.12 7.35
CA MET A 98 17.35 5.76 8.39
C MET A 98 15.91 6.01 7.93
N ARG A 99 14.96 5.94 8.86
CA ARG A 99 13.55 6.26 8.64
C ARG A 99 12.99 7.13 9.74
N ARG A 100 12.17 8.10 9.35
CA ARG A 100 11.42 8.94 10.28
C ARG A 100 10.11 8.25 10.66
N GLN A 101 9.81 8.22 11.94
CA GLN A 101 8.62 7.63 12.53
C GLN A 101 7.95 8.63 13.49
N SER A 102 6.63 8.73 13.42
CA SER A 102 5.81 9.42 14.42
C SER A 102 5.44 8.45 15.56
N CYS A 103 5.67 8.79 16.82
CA CYS A 103 5.30 7.98 17.98
C CYS A 103 4.55 8.81 19.02
N ILE A 104 3.60 8.19 19.71
CA ILE A 104 2.87 8.84 20.81
C ILE A 104 3.70 8.66 22.08
N ARG A 105 3.88 9.72 22.87
CA ARG A 105 4.52 9.67 24.19
C ARG A 105 3.69 10.42 25.23
N SER A 106 3.79 9.95 26.47
CA SER A 106 3.23 10.65 27.63
C SER A 106 4.34 11.06 28.59
N LYS A 107 4.24 12.29 29.12
CA LYS A 107 5.11 12.80 30.20
C LYS A 107 4.25 13.65 31.12
N LEU A 108 4.34 13.45 32.43
CA LEU A 108 3.53 14.17 33.43
C LEU A 108 2.03 14.17 33.09
N HIS A 109 1.52 13.03 32.62
CA HIS A 109 0.12 12.84 32.18
C HIS A 109 -0.31 13.65 30.94
N GLU A 110 0.60 14.35 30.26
CA GLU A 110 0.33 14.98 28.97
C GLU A 110 0.76 14.08 27.81
N VAL A 111 -0.12 13.91 26.82
CA VAL A 111 0.12 13.08 25.63
C VAL A 111 0.48 13.97 24.45
N TYR A 112 1.55 13.61 23.74
CA TYR A 112 2.03 14.34 22.58
C TYR A 112 2.62 13.41 21.53
N THR A 113 2.65 13.87 20.29
CA THR A 113 3.26 13.15 19.16
C THR A 113 4.71 13.60 19.01
N VAL A 114 5.63 12.64 18.90
CA VAL A 114 7.06 12.87 18.70
C VAL A 114 7.50 12.22 17.41
N SER A 115 8.17 12.97 16.54
CA SER A 115 8.86 12.41 15.39
C SER A 115 10.28 11.98 15.79
N LYS A 116 10.68 10.79 15.39
CA LYS A 116 12.04 10.24 15.61
C LYS A 116 12.59 9.67 14.33
N THR A 117 13.88 9.87 14.08
CA THR A 117 14.60 9.15 13.03
C THR A 117 15.26 7.91 13.65
N LYS A 118 15.00 6.73 13.09
CA LYS A 118 15.50 5.43 13.56
C LYS A 118 16.25 4.73 12.43
N ILE A 119 17.25 3.93 12.78
CA ILE A 119 17.92 3.03 11.83
C ILE A 119 16.92 1.92 11.48
N ALA A 120 16.54 1.83 10.21
CA ALA A 120 15.58 0.88 9.68
C ALA A 120 16.23 -0.36 9.06
N LEU A 121 17.40 -0.18 8.45
CA LEU A 121 18.25 -1.26 7.94
C LEU A 121 19.70 -0.86 8.19
N SER A 122 20.51 -1.78 8.67
CA SER A 122 21.96 -1.63 8.83
C SER A 122 22.61 -2.99 8.56
N LEU A 123 23.88 -2.97 8.14
CA LEU A 123 24.71 -4.16 8.06
C LEU A 123 24.91 -4.79 9.46
N HIS A 124 24.80 -3.99 10.51
CA HIS A 124 24.92 -4.42 11.91
C HIS A 124 23.58 -4.78 12.55
N ASP A 125 22.49 -4.83 11.77
CA ASP A 125 21.18 -5.20 12.29
C ASP A 125 21.19 -6.65 12.80
N ASP A 126 20.64 -6.88 13.99
CA ASP A 126 20.55 -8.19 14.65
C ASP A 126 19.51 -9.07 13.92
N LYS A 127 19.80 -9.43 12.67
CA LYS A 127 19.00 -10.42 11.93
C LYS A 127 19.07 -11.72 12.72
N ARG A 128 17.93 -12.32 13.02
CA ARG A 128 17.87 -13.65 13.62
C ARG A 128 17.47 -14.67 12.56
N TYR A 129 18.14 -15.81 12.52
CA TYR A 129 17.70 -16.94 11.72
C TYR A 129 16.92 -17.94 12.57
N ILE A 130 15.90 -18.55 11.96
CA ILE A 130 15.13 -19.63 12.59
C ILE A 130 15.99 -20.89 12.51
N VAL A 131 16.15 -21.59 13.64
CA VAL A 131 16.83 -22.88 13.66
C VAL A 131 15.92 -23.93 13.02
N SER A 132 16.41 -24.63 12.00
CA SER A 132 15.62 -25.66 11.30
C SER A 132 15.07 -26.69 12.29
N GLY A 133 13.74 -26.87 12.30
CA GLY A 133 13.05 -27.79 13.21
C GLY A 133 12.75 -27.27 14.62
N SER A 134 13.01 -25.98 14.91
CA SER A 134 12.67 -25.35 16.20
C SER A 134 11.86 -24.06 16.02
N THR A 135 11.22 -23.58 17.09
CA THR A 135 10.65 -22.23 17.20
C THR A 135 11.69 -21.18 17.61
N ASP A 136 12.90 -21.62 17.95
CA ASP A 136 13.97 -20.74 18.41
C ASP A 136 14.62 -19.95 17.26
N THR A 137 15.06 -18.74 17.61
CA THR A 137 15.76 -17.83 16.68
C THR A 137 17.11 -17.43 17.26
N LEU A 138 18.16 -17.51 16.45
CA LEU A 138 19.53 -17.13 16.85
C LEU A 138 19.99 -15.90 16.06
N PRO A 139 20.73 -14.96 16.67
CA PRO A 139 21.36 -13.87 15.95
C PRO A 139 22.29 -14.39 14.84
N TRP A 140 22.29 -13.70 13.70
CA TRP A 140 23.21 -13.96 12.60
C TRP A 140 24.65 -13.73 13.08
N GLY A 141 25.54 -14.69 12.86
CA GLY A 141 26.89 -14.67 13.44
C GLY A 141 27.05 -15.35 14.81
N HIS A 142 26.00 -15.99 15.34
CA HIS A 142 26.09 -16.87 16.53
C HIS A 142 27.14 -18.00 16.37
N TYR A 143 27.57 -18.29 15.13
CA TYR A 143 28.74 -19.10 14.91
C TYR A 143 30.01 -18.36 15.38
N ARG A 144 30.47 -18.74 16.58
CA ARG A 144 31.88 -18.78 16.98
C ARG A 144 32.40 -17.56 17.75
N CYS A 145 31.98 -17.42 19.01
CA CYS A 145 32.96 -17.18 20.06
C CYS A 145 33.53 -18.54 20.46
N LYS A 146 34.75 -18.84 20.00
CA LYS A 146 35.62 -19.78 20.70
C LYS A 146 36.25 -19.05 21.88
#